data_AF-A0A2V8QG08-F1
#
_entry.id   AF-A0A2V8QG08-F1
#
_cell.length_a   1.000
_cell.length_b   1.000
_cell.length_c   1.000
_cell.angle_alpha   90.00
_cell.angle_beta   90.00
_cell.angle_gamma   90.00
#
_symmetry.space_group_name_H-M   'P 1'
#
loop_
_entity.id
_entity.type
_entity.pdbx_description
1 polymer ?
#
loop_
_entity_poly.entity_id
_entity_poly.type
_entity_poly.pdbx_seq_one_letter_code
_entity_poly.pdbx_strand_id
1 'polypeptide(L)'
;MVAVLNSLIELDEHGVAWIIGANTKVVEVVLDKMAYGWSPEEMHRQHPHLSMAQIHAALAYYYEHESEIDIQIEKDWQEVKELAARQPDSPLRKRLRELKRERSSLL
;
A
#
# COMPACT_ATOMS: atom_id res chain seq x y z
N MET A 1 -35.82 10.64 -13.69
CA MET A 1 -34.65 10.29 -12.83
C MET A 1 -33.57 9.75 -13.75
N VAL A 2 -32.34 10.27 -13.67
CA VAL A 2 -31.21 9.82 -14.50
C VAL A 2 -30.11 9.35 -13.55
N ALA A 3 -29.59 8.15 -13.74
CA ALA A 3 -28.46 7.64 -12.97
C ALA A 3 -27.17 8.25 -13.50
N VAL A 4 -26.30 8.72 -12.61
CA VAL A 4 -24.95 9.19 -12.93
C VAL A 4 -23.97 8.17 -12.38
N LEU A 5 -23.16 7.56 -13.25
CA LEU A 5 -22.05 6.69 -12.88
C LEU A 5 -20.77 7.51 -12.94
N ASN A 6 -20.15 7.75 -11.80
CA ASN A 6 -18.83 8.36 -11.71
C ASN A 6 -17.90 7.38 -10.99
N SER A 7 -17.16 6.59 -11.75
CA SER A 7 -16.11 5.73 -11.17
C SER A 7 -14.85 6.57 -10.97
N LEU A 8 -14.24 6.46 -9.80
CA LEU A 8 -12.90 7.00 -9.51
C LEU A 8 -11.84 5.90 -9.50
N ILE A 9 -12.25 4.65 -9.75
CA ILE A 9 -11.39 3.47 -9.75
C ILE A 9 -11.39 2.86 -11.15
N GLU A 10 -10.20 2.49 -11.62
CA GLU A 10 -9.99 1.73 -12.85
C GLU A 10 -9.18 0.46 -12.56
N LEU A 11 -9.39 -0.59 -13.35
CA LEU A 11 -8.57 -1.80 -13.28
C LEU A 11 -7.60 -1.80 -14.46
N ASP A 12 -6.34 -2.12 -14.19
CA ASP A 12 -5.38 -2.34 -15.27
C ASP A 12 -5.54 -3.73 -15.91
N GLU A 13 -4.68 -4.04 -16.89
CA GLU A 13 -4.68 -5.31 -17.60
C GLU A 13 -4.38 -6.54 -16.72
N HIS A 14 -3.87 -6.31 -15.50
CA HIS A 14 -3.59 -7.33 -14.51
C HIS A 14 -4.66 -7.40 -13.41
N GLY A 15 -5.72 -6.60 -13.52
CA GLY A 15 -6.79 -6.54 -12.52
C GLY A 15 -6.43 -5.76 -11.26
N VAL A 16 -5.35 -4.98 -11.27
CA VAL A 16 -4.97 -4.12 -10.14
C VAL A 16 -5.86 -2.89 -10.15
N ALA A 17 -6.45 -2.56 -9.00
CA ALA A 17 -7.28 -1.37 -8.85
C ALA A 17 -6.45 -0.11 -8.62
N TRP A 18 -6.67 0.89 -9.48
CA TRP A 18 -5.99 2.19 -9.50
C TRP A 18 -6.97 3.33 -9.27
N ILE A 19 -6.52 4.36 -8.55
CA ILE A 19 -7.24 5.60 -8.38
C ILE A 19 -7.00 6.49 -9.60
N ILE A 20 -8.07 6.80 -10.33
CA ILE A 20 -8.02 7.59 -11.57
C ILE A 20 -7.40 8.96 -11.27
N GLY A 21 -6.36 9.31 -12.05
CA GLY A 21 -5.68 10.61 -11.98
C GLY A 21 -4.74 10.79 -10.79
N ALA A 22 -4.48 9.77 -9.98
CA ALA A 22 -3.64 9.87 -8.79
C ALA A 22 -2.31 9.08 -8.85
N ASN A 23 -2.11 8.21 -9.85
CA ASN A 23 -1.01 7.24 -9.89
C ASN A 23 -0.80 6.54 -8.53
N THR A 24 -1.91 6.14 -7.90
CA THR A 24 -1.96 5.51 -6.58
C THR A 24 -2.88 4.31 -6.69
N LYS A 25 -2.43 3.15 -6.21
CA LYS A 25 -3.26 1.95 -6.20
C LYS A 25 -4.24 1.98 -5.03
N VAL A 26 -5.38 1.33 -5.17
CA VAL A 26 -6.33 1.17 -4.06
C VAL A 26 -5.67 0.47 -2.88
N VAL A 27 -4.85 -0.55 -3.14
CA VAL A 27 -4.14 -1.30 -2.08
C VAL A 27 -3.24 -0.42 -1.22
N GLU A 28 -2.68 0.66 -1.75
CA GLU A 28 -1.82 1.58 -0.99
C GLU A 28 -2.64 2.33 0.07
N VAL A 29 -3.82 2.84 -0.29
CA VAL A 29 -4.75 3.48 0.66
C VAL A 29 -5.26 2.47 1.70
N VAL A 30 -5.50 1.23 1.30
CA VAL A 30 -5.91 0.15 2.22
C VAL A 30 -4.80 -0.17 3.22
N LEU A 31 -3.55 -0.21 2.77
CA LEU A 31 -2.40 -0.43 3.65
C LEU A 31 -2.25 0.71 4.67
N ASP A 32 -2.49 1.96 4.29
CA ASP A 32 -2.48 3.08 5.25
C ASP A 32 -3.55 2.90 6.34
N LYS A 33 -4.76 2.44 5.94
CA LYS A 33 -5.83 2.11 6.88
C LYS A 33 -5.40 1.01 7.84
N MET A 34 -4.82 -0.09 7.33
CA MET A 34 -4.49 -1.27 8.12
C MET A 34 -3.26 -1.04 9.02
N ALA A 35 -2.21 -0.42 8.50
CA ALA A 35 -0.95 -0.25 9.20
C ALA A 35 -1.01 0.86 10.26
N TYR A 36 -1.73 1.95 9.96
CA TYR A 36 -1.73 3.13 10.83
C TYR A 36 -3.09 3.44 11.45
N GLY A 37 -4.17 2.81 10.99
CA GLY A 37 -5.53 3.11 11.46
C GLY A 37 -6.01 4.50 11.05
N TRP A 38 -5.45 5.08 9.99
CA TRP A 38 -5.78 6.44 9.57
C TRP A 38 -7.23 6.58 9.14
N SER A 39 -7.84 7.71 9.53
CA SER A 39 -9.13 8.13 8.99
C SER A 39 -8.95 8.69 7.58
N PRO A 40 -10.01 8.81 6.76
CA PRO A 40 -9.94 9.45 5.45
C PRO A 40 -9.34 10.87 5.49
N GLU A 41 -9.62 11.64 6.54
CA GLU A 41 -9.05 12.98 6.73
C GLU A 41 -7.55 12.94 7.05
N GLU A 42 -7.09 11.95 7.82
CA GLU A 42 -5.65 11.76 8.06
C GLU A 42 -4.95 11.28 6.78
N MET A 43 -5.54 10.34 6.05
CA MET A 43 -5.04 9.92 4.74
C MET A 43 -4.90 11.10 3.78
N HIS A 44 -5.89 12.00 3.73
CA HIS A 44 -5.81 13.20 2.90
C HIS A 44 -4.70 14.16 3.36
N ARG A 45 -4.49 14.30 4.68
CA ARG A 45 -3.37 15.10 5.21
C ARG A 45 -2.01 14.53 4.80
N GLN A 46 -1.86 13.21 4.82
CA GLN A 46 -0.61 12.51 4.48
C GLN A 46 -0.39 12.39 2.96
N HIS A 47 -1.48 12.35 2.20
CA HIS A 47 -1.50 12.28 0.73
C HIS A 47 -2.34 13.43 0.13
N PRO A 48 -1.84 14.69 0.16
CA PRO A 48 -2.62 15.85 -0.31
C PRO A 48 -3.00 15.82 -1.80
N HIS A 49 -2.33 14.97 -2.60
CA HIS A 49 -2.64 14.77 -4.02
C HIS A 49 -3.89 13.90 -4.24
N LEU A 50 -4.33 13.14 -3.22
CA LEU A 50 -5.59 12.40 -3.26
C LEU A 50 -6.71 13.27 -2.73
N SER A 51 -7.77 13.47 -3.51
CA SER A 51 -8.98 14.11 -3.00
C SER A 51 -9.73 13.20 -2.01
N MET A 52 -10.53 13.80 -1.13
CA MET A 52 -11.44 13.04 -0.25
C MET A 52 -12.33 12.07 -1.02
N ALA A 53 -12.83 12.47 -2.19
CA ALA A 53 -13.68 11.61 -3.02
C ALA A 53 -12.93 10.37 -3.52
N GLN A 54 -11.67 10.52 -3.94
CA GLN A 54 -10.82 9.39 -4.36
C GLN A 54 -10.51 8.45 -3.20
N ILE A 55 -10.18 8.99 -2.02
CA ILE A 55 -9.93 8.18 -0.81
C ILE A 55 -11.17 7.37 -0.46
N HIS A 56 -12.35 8.01 -0.41
CA HIS A 56 -13.60 7.32 -0.12
C HIS A 56 -13.96 6.29 -1.19
N ALA A 57 -13.71 6.57 -2.47
CA ALA A 57 -13.92 5.60 -3.54
C ALA A 57 -13.00 4.38 -3.42
N ALA A 58 -11.72 4.58 -3.08
CA ALA A 58 -10.78 3.49 -2.85
C ALA A 58 -11.22 2.61 -1.66
N LEU A 59 -11.64 3.24 -0.55
CA LEU A 59 -12.15 2.50 0.61
C LEU A 59 -13.47 1.77 0.30
N ALA A 60 -14.38 2.38 -0.45
CA ALA A 60 -15.62 1.73 -0.87
C ALA A 60 -15.33 0.51 -1.75
N TYR A 61 -14.43 0.65 -2.74
CA TYR A 61 -13.99 -0.45 -3.59
C TYR A 61 -13.37 -1.58 -2.75
N TYR A 62 -12.53 -1.22 -1.77
CA TYR A 62 -11.95 -2.19 -0.84
C TYR A 62 -13.00 -2.99 -0.09
N TYR A 63 -14.00 -2.35 0.52
CA TYR A 63 -15.03 -3.10 1.27
C TYR A 63 -15.88 -4.00 0.38
N GLU A 64 -16.04 -3.68 -0.91
CA GLU A 64 -16.71 -4.56 -1.86
C GLU A 64 -15.84 -5.77 -2.28
N HIS A 65 -14.52 -5.67 -2.16
CA HIS A 65 -13.53 -6.65 -2.64
C HIS A 65 -12.54 -7.08 -1.54
N GLU A 66 -12.97 -6.99 -0.27
CA GLU A 66 -12.07 -7.04 0.90
C GLU A 66 -11.24 -8.33 0.92
N SER A 67 -11.90 -9.47 0.72
CA SER A 67 -11.23 -10.78 0.71
C SER A 67 -10.19 -10.90 -0.41
N GLU A 68 -10.47 -10.36 -1.59
CA GLU A 68 -9.55 -10.45 -2.73
C GLU A 68 -8.31 -9.59 -2.49
N ILE A 69 -8.51 -8.36 -2.00
CA ILE A 69 -7.42 -7.42 -1.70
C ILE A 69 -6.58 -7.91 -0.52
N ASP A 70 -7.18 -8.43 0.54
CA ASP A 70 -6.44 -8.97 1.69
C ASP A 70 -5.57 -10.16 1.28
N ILE A 71 -6.09 -11.06 0.42
CA ILE A 71 -5.32 -12.18 -0.15
C ILE A 71 -4.17 -11.65 -1.02
N GLN A 72 -4.41 -10.61 -1.82
CA GLN A 72 -3.38 -10.00 -2.65
C GLN A 72 -2.25 -9.41 -1.80
N ILE A 73 -2.60 -8.65 -0.75
CA ILE A 73 -1.63 -8.07 0.19
C ILE A 73 -0.76 -9.16 0.81
N GLU A 74 -1.36 -10.25 1.30
CA GLU A 74 -0.62 -11.34 1.92
C GLU A 74 0.32 -12.04 0.93
N LYS A 75 -0.15 -12.29 -0.30
CA LYS A 75 0.69 -12.88 -1.36
C LYS A 75 1.88 -12.00 -1.70
N ASP A 76 1.67 -10.70 -1.90
CA ASP A 76 2.72 -9.73 -2.20
C ASP A 76 3.76 -9.71 -1.07
N TRP A 77 3.30 -9.79 0.19
CA TRP A 77 4.18 -9.89 1.36
C TRP A 77 5.02 -11.16 1.39
N GLN A 78 4.43 -12.31 1.10
CA GLN A 78 5.20 -13.56 1.04
C GLN A 78 6.19 -13.54 -0.12
N GLU A 79 5.82 -13.04 -1.29
CA GLU A 79 6.72 -12.92 -2.44
C GLU A 79 7.93 -12.04 -2.11
N VAL A 80 7.70 -10.85 -1.56
CA VAL A 80 8.78 -9.94 -1.15
C VAL A 80 9.70 -10.60 -0.12
N LYS A 81 9.13 -11.33 0.85
CA LYS A 81 9.89 -12.04 1.88
C LYS A 81 10.76 -13.15 1.27
N GLU A 82 10.23 -13.93 0.35
CA GLU A 82 10.98 -14.97 -0.35
C GLU A 82 12.11 -14.38 -1.20
N LEU A 83 11.83 -13.32 -1.97
CA LEU A 83 12.84 -12.61 -2.75
C LEU A 83 13.96 -12.06 -1.87
N ALA A 84 13.61 -11.47 -0.72
CA ALA A 84 14.58 -10.97 0.24
C ALA A 84 15.45 -12.09 0.83
N ALA A 85 14.89 -13.27 1.09
CA ALA A 85 15.62 -14.43 1.63
C ALA A 85 16.58 -15.05 0.59
N ARG A 86 16.23 -15.00 -0.70
CA ARG A 86 17.06 -15.52 -1.80
C ARG A 86 18.20 -14.59 -2.18
N GLN A 87 18.14 -13.31 -1.81
CA GLN A 87 19.19 -12.36 -2.14
C GLN A 87 20.45 -12.59 -1.30
N PRO A 88 21.63 -12.78 -1.93
CA PRO A 88 22.87 -12.84 -1.20
C PRO A 88 23.12 -11.51 -0.51
N ASP A 89 23.67 -11.63 0.68
CA ASP A 89 23.86 -10.52 1.58
C ASP A 89 24.95 -9.57 1.06
N SER A 90 24.53 -8.37 0.62
CA SER A 90 25.45 -7.43 -0.02
C SER A 90 26.55 -6.98 0.95
N PRO A 91 27.77 -6.70 0.46
CA PRO A 91 28.86 -6.19 1.31
C PRO A 91 28.45 -4.96 2.13
N LEU A 92 27.62 -4.08 1.55
CA LEU A 92 27.09 -2.91 2.23
C LEU A 92 26.11 -3.29 3.36
N ARG A 93 25.18 -4.24 3.12
CA ARG A 93 24.25 -4.73 4.16
C ARG A 93 24.98 -5.37 5.32
N LYS A 94 26.07 -6.11 5.06
CA LYS A 94 26.96 -6.67 6.08
C LYS A 94 27.56 -5.57 6.95
N ARG A 95 28.24 -4.60 6.31
CA ARG A 95 28.86 -3.46 7.00
C ARG A 95 27.87 -2.66 7.84
N LEU A 96 26.67 -2.40 7.32
CA LEU A 96 25.62 -1.66 8.05
C LEU A 96 25.11 -2.42 9.30
N ARG A 97 25.00 -3.75 9.23
CA ARG A 97 24.61 -4.55 10.40
C ARG A 97 25.69 -4.63 11.45
N GLU A 98 26.96 -4.69 11.05
CA GLU A 98 28.11 -4.61 11.96
C GLU A 98 28.11 -3.27 12.70
N LEU A 99 28.00 -2.16 11.98
CA LEU A 99 27.90 -0.81 12.56
C LEU A 99 26.72 -0.67 13.52
N LYS A 100 25.55 -1.26 13.19
CA LYS A 100 24.38 -1.25 14.08
C LYS A 100 24.65 -2.03 15.37
N ARG A 101 25.31 -3.19 15.29
CA ARG A 101 25.68 -4.00 16.47
C ARG A 101 26.67 -3.28 17.37
N GLU A 102 27.74 -2.72 16.79
CA GLU A 102 28.75 -1.94 17.52
C GLU A 102 28.09 -0.78 18.28
N ARG A 103 27.21 -0.02 17.61
CA ARG A 103 26.51 1.11 18.22
C ARG A 103 25.53 0.70 19.32
N SER A 104 24.87 -0.45 19.20
CA SER A 104 23.98 -0.98 20.24
C SER A 104 24.73 -1.58 21.44
N SER A 105 25.99 -2.01 21.29
CA SER A 105 26.81 -2.49 22.42
C SER A 105 27.47 -1.38 23.24
N LEU A 106 27.42 -0.14 22.75
CA LEU A 106 27.98 1.06 23.40
C LEU A 106 26.93 1.83 24.23
N LEU A 107 25.68 1.35 24.25
CA LEU A 107 24.56 1.87 25.04
C LEU A 107 24.16 0.85 26.09
#